data_AF-A0A254Q2J8-F1
#
_entry.id   AF-A0A254Q2J8-F1
#
_cell.length_a   1.000
_cell.length_b   1.000
_cell.length_c   1.000
_cell.angle_alpha   90.00
_cell.angle_beta   90.00
_cell.angle_gamma   90.00
#
_symmetry.space_group_name_H-M   'P 1'
#
loop_
_entity.id
_entity.type
_entity.pdbx_description
1 polymer ?
#
loop_
_entity_poly.entity_id
_entity_poly.type
_entity_poly.pdbx_seq_one_letter_code
_entity_poly.pdbx_strand_id
1 'polypeptide(L)'
;MKNMLLAFALLMTSTTAFAADFSKKMELCALQTSDDPEAYEKAFSETFIHVNKAQSLTAEQVRMINAHLIQVEYVTEPLSFQQIKALFTTGDQKYNDLYLVTMTSKTTGAVFIEAKSYPGDNPYGVVFTAAGELAAYNQDDNITLVDGQATLECPWK
;
A
#
# COMPACT_ATOMS: atom_id res chain seq x y z
N MET A 1 12.35 -7.71 -54.98
CA MET A 1 11.61 -6.90 -53.99
C MET A 1 11.06 -7.85 -52.91
N LYS A 2 11.89 -8.63 -52.21
CA LYS A 2 12.52 -8.37 -50.89
C LYS A 2 11.91 -7.23 -50.06
N ASN A 3 11.40 -7.63 -48.88
CA ASN A 3 11.15 -6.87 -47.65
C ASN A 3 9.72 -6.32 -47.43
N MET A 4 8.79 -7.19 -47.06
CA MET A 4 7.64 -6.84 -46.20
C MET A 4 7.31 -8.02 -45.28
N LEU A 5 8.14 -8.27 -44.28
CA LEU A 5 7.81 -9.16 -43.14
C LEU A 5 8.66 -8.72 -41.95
N LEU A 6 8.36 -7.56 -41.37
CA LEU A 6 8.92 -7.19 -40.06
C LEU A 6 8.01 -6.17 -39.35
N ALA A 7 6.77 -6.56 -39.04
CA ALA A 7 5.89 -5.72 -38.23
C ALA A 7 4.87 -6.51 -37.40
N PHE A 8 5.25 -7.69 -36.89
CA PHE A 8 4.38 -8.46 -35.97
C PHE A 8 5.05 -8.86 -34.65
N ALA A 9 6.28 -8.41 -34.38
CA ALA A 9 7.01 -8.75 -33.16
C ALA A 9 6.89 -7.71 -32.03
N LEU A 10 6.19 -6.58 -32.24
CA LEU A 10 6.17 -5.45 -31.31
C LEU A 10 4.91 -5.34 -30.43
N LEU A 11 4.05 -6.35 -30.42
CA LEU A 11 2.79 -6.34 -29.65
C LEU A 11 2.74 -7.35 -28.49
N MET A 12 3.79 -8.14 -28.28
CA MET A 12 3.84 -9.18 -27.24
C MET A 12 4.63 -8.78 -25.98
N THR A 13 5.29 -7.62 -25.97
CA THR A 13 6.15 -7.17 -24.85
C THR A 13 5.42 -6.30 -23.83
N SER A 14 4.27 -5.71 -24.17
CA SER A 14 3.51 -4.89 -23.23
C SER A 14 2.72 -5.75 -22.24
N THR A 15 2.14 -6.87 -22.68
CA THR A 15 1.29 -7.73 -21.83
C THR A 15 2.04 -8.43 -20.70
N THR A 16 3.34 -8.72 -20.88
CA THR A 16 4.15 -9.39 -19.85
C THR A 16 4.52 -8.45 -18.70
N ALA A 17 4.72 -7.16 -18.97
CA ALA A 17 4.98 -6.17 -17.93
C ALA A 17 3.74 -5.92 -17.06
N PHE A 18 2.54 -5.88 -17.67
CA PHE A 18 1.28 -5.72 -16.93
C PHE A 18 0.95 -6.95 -16.06
N ALA A 19 1.13 -8.16 -16.58
CA ALA A 19 0.91 -9.38 -15.80
C ALA A 19 1.88 -9.51 -14.62
N ALA A 20 3.13 -9.06 -14.78
CA ALA A 20 4.13 -9.09 -13.72
C ALA A 20 3.83 -8.09 -12.57
N ASP A 21 3.23 -6.94 -12.87
CA ASP A 21 2.86 -5.96 -11.85
C ASP A 21 1.66 -6.44 -11.02
N PHE A 22 0.63 -6.95 -11.69
CA PHE A 22 -0.52 -7.54 -11.01
C PHE A 22 -0.14 -8.76 -10.16
N SER A 23 0.73 -9.64 -10.68
CA SER A 23 1.23 -10.79 -9.92
C SER A 23 1.98 -10.41 -8.64
N LYS A 24 2.60 -9.22 -8.56
CA LYS A 24 3.23 -8.74 -7.33
C LYS A 24 2.19 -8.23 -6.35
N LYS A 25 1.20 -7.46 -6.82
CA LYS A 25 0.09 -6.95 -5.98
C LYS A 25 -0.71 -8.09 -5.34
N MET A 26 -0.84 -9.21 -6.03
CA MET A 26 -1.45 -10.43 -5.49
C MET A 26 -0.83 -10.93 -4.17
N GLU A 27 0.45 -10.64 -3.90
CA GLU A 27 1.08 -11.00 -2.64
C GLU A 27 0.52 -10.21 -1.45
N LEU A 28 -0.06 -9.02 -1.69
CA LEU A 28 -0.72 -8.23 -0.65
C LEU A 28 -1.93 -8.94 -0.06
N CYS A 29 -2.47 -9.97 -0.73
CA CYS A 29 -3.50 -10.82 -0.14
C CYS A 29 -3.03 -11.60 1.09
N ALA A 30 -1.72 -11.71 1.34
CA ALA A 30 -1.21 -12.27 2.59
C ALA A 30 -1.47 -11.37 3.82
N LEU A 31 -1.88 -10.10 3.62
CA LEU A 31 -2.36 -9.23 4.69
C LEU A 31 -3.75 -9.63 5.20
N GLN A 32 -4.52 -10.41 4.42
CA GLN A 32 -5.77 -11.01 4.87
C GLN A 32 -5.44 -12.25 5.69
N THR A 33 -5.29 -12.08 7.01
CA THR A 33 -4.76 -13.10 7.93
C THR A 33 -5.83 -14.03 8.50
N SER A 34 -7.10 -13.87 8.11
CA SER A 34 -8.25 -14.61 8.66
C SER A 34 -8.11 -16.13 8.63
N ASP A 35 -7.37 -16.67 7.65
CA ASP A 35 -7.24 -18.11 7.42
C ASP A 35 -5.85 -18.69 7.80
N ASP A 36 -4.81 -17.86 7.84
CA ASP A 36 -3.46 -18.22 8.33
C ASP A 36 -2.87 -16.99 9.05
N PRO A 37 -2.86 -16.98 10.39
CA PRO A 37 -2.33 -15.87 11.20
C PRO A 37 -0.86 -15.54 10.90
N GLU A 38 -0.09 -16.48 10.36
CA GLU A 38 1.32 -16.30 10.02
C GLU A 38 1.53 -15.98 8.53
N ALA A 39 0.48 -15.95 7.69
CA ALA A 39 0.61 -15.73 6.24
C ALA A 39 1.37 -14.44 5.94
N TYR A 40 1.06 -13.39 6.67
CA TYR A 40 1.72 -12.10 6.56
C TYR A 40 3.22 -12.20 6.87
N GLU A 41 3.58 -12.78 8.01
CA GLU A 41 4.96 -12.93 8.47
C GLU A 41 5.76 -13.85 7.54
N LYS A 42 5.12 -14.82 6.89
CA LYS A 42 5.73 -15.68 5.86
C LYS A 42 5.99 -14.90 4.57
N ALA A 43 5.07 -14.02 4.17
CA ALA A 43 5.12 -13.29 2.91
C ALA A 43 6.06 -12.08 2.95
N PHE A 44 6.09 -11.32 4.05
CA PHE A 44 6.76 -10.02 4.10
C PHE A 44 7.79 -9.89 5.22
N SER A 45 8.77 -9.00 5.01
CA SER A 45 9.54 -8.35 6.07
C SER A 45 9.19 -6.86 6.13
N GLU A 46 9.27 -6.28 7.32
CA GLU A 46 8.81 -4.91 7.56
C GLU A 46 9.85 -3.99 8.15
N THR A 47 9.71 -2.71 7.82
CA THR A 47 10.33 -1.62 8.57
C THR A 47 9.30 -0.53 8.86
N PHE A 48 9.38 0.06 10.04
CA PHE A 48 8.36 0.99 10.54
C PHE A 48 8.92 2.40 10.70
N ILE A 49 8.11 3.37 10.31
CA ILE A 49 8.27 4.76 10.71
C ILE A 49 7.06 5.15 11.56
N HIS A 50 7.29 5.39 12.85
CA HIS A 50 6.30 5.98 13.75
C HIS A 50 6.16 7.48 13.43
N VAL A 51 5.04 7.88 12.85
CA VAL A 51 4.87 9.25 12.33
C VAL A 51 4.96 10.30 13.44
N ASN A 52 4.44 10.01 14.64
CA ASN A 52 4.53 10.89 15.80
C ASN A 52 5.96 11.06 16.35
N LYS A 53 6.86 10.10 16.09
CA LYS A 53 8.27 10.14 16.53
C LYS A 53 9.23 10.62 15.45
N ALA A 54 8.82 10.60 14.18
CA ALA A 54 9.64 11.06 13.06
C ALA A 54 10.05 12.53 13.23
N GLN A 55 11.30 12.85 12.86
CA GLN A 55 11.78 14.24 12.83
C GLN A 55 11.38 14.95 11.54
N SER A 56 11.33 14.21 10.44
CA SER A 56 10.90 14.67 9.13
C SER A 56 10.36 13.48 8.33
N LEU A 57 9.60 13.78 7.29
CA LEU A 57 9.12 12.83 6.28
C LEU A 57 9.33 13.47 4.90
N THR A 58 9.49 12.64 3.87
CA THR A 58 9.51 13.13 2.49
C THR A 58 8.12 13.62 2.06
N ALA A 59 8.05 14.44 1.01
CA ALA A 59 6.77 14.90 0.48
C ALA A 59 5.88 13.72 0.05
N GLU A 60 6.48 12.66 -0.50
CA GLU A 60 5.76 11.47 -0.93
C GLU A 60 5.20 10.68 0.26
N GLN A 61 5.97 10.52 1.33
CA GLN A 61 5.49 9.91 2.57
C GLN A 61 4.33 10.70 3.20
N VAL A 62 4.40 12.04 3.17
CA VAL A 62 3.31 12.91 3.63
C VAL A 62 2.07 12.75 2.75
N ARG A 63 2.24 12.62 1.42
CA ARG A 63 1.12 12.36 0.50
C ARG A 63 0.43 11.04 0.80
N MET A 64 1.20 9.96 0.98
CA MET A 64 0.68 8.63 1.33
C MET A 64 -0.09 8.63 2.64
N ILE A 65 0.45 9.30 3.68
CA ILE A 65 -0.25 9.45 4.95
C ILE A 65 -1.56 10.23 4.77
N ASN A 66 -1.55 11.36 4.06
CA ASN A 66 -2.78 12.12 3.82
C ASN A 66 -3.84 11.30 3.07
N ALA A 67 -3.44 10.50 2.08
CA ALA A 67 -4.36 9.61 1.39
C ALA A 67 -5.02 8.62 2.36
N HIS A 68 -4.27 8.06 3.31
CA HIS A 68 -4.83 7.25 4.40
C HIS A 68 -5.77 8.05 5.30
N LEU A 69 -5.33 9.18 5.85
CA LEU A 69 -6.13 9.99 6.79
C LEU A 69 -7.45 10.47 6.18
N ILE A 70 -7.48 10.78 4.88
CA ILE A 70 -8.69 11.15 4.15
C ILE A 70 -9.57 9.92 3.93
N GLN A 71 -8.98 8.78 3.54
CA GLN A 71 -9.73 7.55 3.29
C GLN A 71 -10.45 7.04 4.54
N VAL A 72 -9.84 7.16 5.72
CA VAL A 72 -10.46 6.82 7.02
C VAL A 72 -11.18 8.00 7.69
N GLU A 73 -11.39 9.09 6.95
CA GLU A 73 -12.18 10.26 7.39
C GLU A 73 -11.67 10.98 8.66
N TYR A 74 -10.39 10.83 9.02
CA TYR A 74 -9.79 11.66 10.08
C TYR A 74 -9.72 13.13 9.69
N VAL A 75 -9.55 13.40 8.39
CA VAL A 75 -9.48 14.75 7.83
C VAL A 75 -10.16 14.77 6.46
N THR A 76 -10.57 15.95 6.01
CA THR A 76 -11.16 16.13 4.67
C THR A 76 -10.20 16.74 3.66
N GLU A 77 -9.09 17.32 4.12
CA GLU A 77 -8.11 18.02 3.29
C GLU A 77 -6.67 17.60 3.68
N PRO A 78 -5.72 17.64 2.73
CA PRO A 78 -4.33 17.32 3.03
C PRO A 78 -3.71 18.26 4.07
N LEU A 79 -2.99 17.65 5.02
CA LEU A 79 -2.23 18.31 6.07
C LEU A 79 -0.73 18.29 5.78
N SER A 80 -0.02 19.30 6.30
CA SER A 80 1.44 19.27 6.40
C SER A 80 1.91 18.22 7.42
N PHE A 81 3.18 17.82 7.34
CA PHE A 81 3.79 16.91 8.32
C PHE A 81 3.63 17.41 9.77
N GLN A 82 3.82 18.70 10.02
CA GLN A 82 3.70 19.29 11.35
C GLN A 82 2.27 19.17 11.91
N GLN A 83 1.27 19.38 11.05
CA GLN A 83 -0.14 19.23 11.44
C GLN A 83 -0.50 17.77 11.70
N ILE A 84 -0.06 16.84 10.86
CA ILE A 84 -0.23 15.39 11.07
C ILE A 84 0.40 14.99 12.40
N LYS A 85 1.65 15.39 12.65
CA LYS A 85 2.37 15.06 13.89
C LYS A 85 1.62 15.59 15.11
N ALA A 86 1.11 16.82 15.06
CA ALA A 86 0.33 17.40 16.15
C ALA A 86 -0.97 16.61 16.42
N LEU A 87 -1.69 16.20 15.36
CA LEU A 87 -2.92 15.41 15.46
C LEU A 87 -2.71 14.11 16.26
N PHE A 88 -1.60 13.41 16.02
CA PHE A 88 -1.26 12.13 16.65
C PHE A 88 -0.37 12.25 17.90
N THR A 89 -0.10 13.47 18.38
CA THR A 89 0.63 13.69 19.65
C THR A 89 -0.27 14.32 20.70
N THR A 90 -1.09 15.29 20.32
CA THR A 90 -1.89 16.09 21.25
C THR A 90 -3.34 16.30 20.81
N GLY A 91 -3.71 15.87 19.61
CA GLY A 91 -5.08 15.99 19.08
C GLY A 91 -6.01 14.85 19.48
N ASP A 92 -7.16 14.79 18.84
CA ASP A 92 -8.21 13.79 19.10
C ASP A 92 -7.73 12.35 18.79
N GLN A 93 -6.78 12.22 17.87
CA GLN A 93 -6.21 10.93 17.45
C GLN A 93 -4.97 10.51 18.23
N LYS A 94 -4.61 11.20 19.32
CA LYS A 94 -3.39 10.90 20.11
C LYS A 94 -3.35 9.49 20.73
N TYR A 95 -4.50 8.82 20.81
CA TYR A 95 -4.61 7.45 21.32
C TYR A 95 -4.42 6.39 20.22
N ASN A 96 -4.44 6.81 18.96
CA ASN A 96 -4.24 5.94 17.82
C ASN A 96 -2.77 6.03 17.39
N ASP A 97 -2.20 4.89 17.03
CA ASP A 97 -0.90 4.90 16.38
C ASP A 97 -1.06 5.20 14.88
N LEU A 98 -0.04 5.85 14.30
CA LEU A 98 0.08 6.10 12.87
C LEU A 98 1.47 5.71 12.38
N TYR A 99 1.50 4.87 11.36
CA TYR A 99 2.71 4.29 10.80
C TYR A 99 2.78 4.48 9.31
N LEU A 100 4.02 4.58 8.81
CA LEU A 100 4.37 4.09 7.49
C LEU A 100 5.13 2.78 7.66
N VAL A 101 4.67 1.73 6.99
CA VAL A 101 5.27 0.40 6.99
C VAL A 101 5.80 0.11 5.60
N THR A 102 7.10 -0.14 5.47
CA THR A 102 7.67 -0.64 4.23
C THR A 102 7.68 -2.16 4.29
N MET A 103 6.89 -2.79 3.43
CA MET A 103 6.76 -4.23 3.30
C MET A 103 7.59 -4.71 2.13
N THR A 104 8.51 -5.63 2.36
CA THR A 104 9.33 -6.25 1.31
C THR A 104 8.96 -7.72 1.19
N SER A 105 8.52 -8.14 0.01
CA SER A 105 8.23 -9.53 -0.29
C SER A 105 9.45 -10.40 -0.10
N LYS A 106 9.31 -11.47 0.68
CA LYS A 106 10.33 -12.51 0.85
C LYS A 106 10.45 -13.41 -0.39
N THR A 107 9.43 -13.43 -1.26
CA THR A 107 9.39 -14.28 -2.46
C THR A 107 9.94 -13.56 -3.68
N THR A 108 9.48 -12.33 -3.95
CA THR A 108 9.81 -11.60 -5.19
C THR A 108 10.68 -10.38 -4.97
N GLY A 109 10.87 -9.95 -3.71
CA GLY A 109 11.56 -8.69 -3.40
C GLY A 109 10.75 -7.44 -3.78
N ALA A 110 9.48 -7.59 -4.17
CA ALA A 110 8.59 -6.45 -4.39
C ALA A 110 8.46 -5.62 -3.10
N VAL A 111 8.47 -4.30 -3.24
CA VAL A 111 8.35 -3.36 -2.11
C VAL A 111 7.02 -2.63 -2.21
N PHE A 112 6.31 -2.64 -1.09
CA PHE A 112 5.08 -1.91 -0.88
C PHE A 112 5.21 -1.01 0.34
N ILE A 113 4.45 0.07 0.37
CA ILE A 113 4.44 1.03 1.48
C ILE A 113 3.00 1.15 1.95
N GLU A 114 2.73 0.81 3.21
CA GLU A 114 1.42 0.96 3.83
C GLU A 114 1.44 2.16 4.77
N ALA A 115 0.54 3.12 4.56
CA ALA A 115 0.18 4.08 5.59
C ALA A 115 -0.98 3.48 6.37
N LYS A 116 -0.82 3.26 7.68
CA LYS A 116 -1.84 2.63 8.52
C LYS A 116 -1.98 3.26 9.89
N SER A 117 -3.17 3.17 10.43
CA SER A 117 -3.48 3.53 11.81
C SER A 117 -4.33 2.47 12.49
N TYR A 118 -4.30 2.47 13.82
CA TYR A 118 -5.11 1.57 14.65
C TYR A 118 -6.15 2.39 15.44
N PRO A 119 -7.30 2.76 14.83
CA PRO A 119 -8.45 3.23 15.60
C PRO A 119 -9.03 2.08 16.43
N GLY A 120 -8.62 1.98 17.70
CA GLY A 120 -8.96 0.82 18.53
C GLY A 120 -8.12 -0.41 18.17
N ASP A 121 -8.74 -1.58 18.07
CA ASP A 121 -8.02 -2.86 17.85
C ASP A 121 -7.80 -3.21 16.37
N ASN A 122 -8.46 -2.49 15.44
CA ASN A 122 -8.55 -2.90 14.04
C ASN A 122 -7.64 -2.05 13.14
N PRO A 123 -6.74 -2.67 12.35
CA PRO A 123 -5.88 -1.92 11.44
C PRO A 123 -6.67 -1.45 10.21
N TYR A 124 -6.55 -0.15 9.91
CA TYR A 124 -6.94 0.40 8.62
C TYR A 124 -5.70 0.97 7.93
N GLY A 125 -5.55 0.70 6.63
CA GLY A 125 -4.40 1.14 5.87
C GLY A 125 -4.64 1.33 4.39
N VAL A 126 -3.80 2.16 3.79
CA VAL A 126 -3.71 2.34 2.34
C VAL A 126 -2.31 1.92 1.89
N VAL A 127 -2.26 0.99 0.94
CA VAL A 127 -1.02 0.38 0.45
C VAL A 127 -0.66 0.96 -0.92
N PHE A 128 0.60 1.30 -1.09
CA PHE A 128 1.19 1.87 -2.30
C PHE A 128 2.30 0.96 -2.84
N THR A 129 2.52 0.99 -4.15
CA THR A 129 3.73 0.43 -4.76
C THR A 129 4.94 1.29 -4.38
N ALA A 130 6.16 0.77 -4.58
CA ALA A 130 7.39 1.55 -4.42
C ALA A 130 7.45 2.82 -5.31
N ALA A 131 6.66 2.87 -6.39
CA ALA A 131 6.54 4.04 -7.26
C ALA A 131 5.54 5.08 -6.73
N GLY A 132 4.82 4.79 -5.64
CA GLY A 132 3.81 5.65 -5.04
C GLY A 132 2.39 5.47 -5.59
N GLU A 133 2.17 4.49 -6.46
CA GLU A 133 0.86 4.20 -7.01
C GLU A 133 0.01 3.44 -5.99
N LEU A 134 -1.29 3.70 -5.95
CA LEU A 134 -2.21 2.97 -5.09
C LEU A 134 -2.25 1.49 -5.50
N ALA A 135 -2.02 0.59 -4.54
CA ALA A 135 -1.92 -0.85 -4.76
C ALA A 135 -3.04 -1.64 -4.08
N ALA A 136 -3.44 -1.23 -2.86
CA ALA A 136 -4.53 -1.88 -2.13
C ALA A 136 -5.10 -1.00 -1.02
N TYR A 137 -6.28 -1.37 -0.54
CA TYR A 137 -6.86 -0.94 0.73
C TYR A 137 -6.83 -2.10 1.71
N ASN A 138 -6.40 -1.82 2.94
CA ASN A 138 -6.46 -2.74 4.08
C ASN A 138 -7.56 -2.26 5.04
N GLN A 139 -8.65 -3.00 5.09
CA GLN A 139 -9.88 -2.62 5.79
C GLN A 139 -10.27 -3.71 6.78
N ASP A 140 -9.54 -3.79 7.90
CA ASP A 140 -9.90 -4.69 9.01
C ASP A 140 -10.00 -6.16 8.58
N ASP A 141 -8.84 -6.78 8.37
CA ASP A 141 -8.64 -8.14 7.84
C ASP A 141 -9.13 -8.38 6.40
N ASN A 142 -9.71 -7.38 5.73
CA ASN A 142 -10.10 -7.47 4.33
C ASN A 142 -9.17 -6.65 3.43
N ILE A 143 -8.64 -7.30 2.38
CA ILE A 143 -7.76 -6.66 1.41
C ILE A 143 -8.45 -6.49 0.06
N THR A 144 -8.52 -5.24 -0.39
CA THR A 144 -9.00 -4.89 -1.73
C THR A 144 -7.83 -4.41 -2.58
N LEU A 145 -7.48 -5.15 -3.63
CA LEU A 145 -6.44 -4.80 -4.59
C LEU A 145 -6.92 -3.71 -5.54
N VAL A 146 -6.00 -2.86 -6.00
CA VAL A 146 -6.26 -1.78 -6.96
C VAL A 146 -5.44 -2.01 -8.24
N ASP A 147 -6.14 -2.06 -9.37
CA ASP A 147 -5.55 -2.15 -10.70
C ASP A 147 -6.13 -1.08 -11.63
N GLY A 148 -5.40 0.02 -11.79
CA GLY A 148 -5.89 1.21 -12.50
C GLY A 148 -7.12 1.80 -11.82
N GLN A 149 -8.27 1.76 -12.49
CA GLN A 149 -9.56 2.21 -11.93
C GLN A 149 -10.40 1.08 -11.35
N ALA A 150 -9.94 -0.17 -11.48
CA ALA A 150 -10.66 -1.33 -10.95
C ALA A 150 -10.20 -1.65 -9.53
N THR A 151 -11.15 -2.09 -8.72
CA THR A 151 -10.89 -2.73 -7.42
C THR A 151 -11.20 -4.21 -7.53
N LEU A 152 -10.35 -5.05 -6.95
CA LEU A 152 -10.44 -6.50 -7.02
C LEU A 152 -10.33 -7.07 -5.61
N GLU A 153 -11.20 -8.00 -5.25
CA GLU A 153 -11.06 -8.77 -4.02
C GLU A 153 -9.91 -9.76 -4.18
N CYS A 154 -9.25 -10.07 -3.07
CA CYS A 154 -8.26 -11.15 -3.04
C CYS A 154 -8.92 -12.49 -3.43
N PRO A 155 -8.39 -13.23 -4.41
CA PRO A 155 -9.08 -14.37 -5.03
C PRO A 155 -9.08 -15.66 -4.20
N TRP A 156 -9.07 -15.60 -2.87
CA TRP A 156 -9.07 -16.79 -2.02
C TRP A 156 -10.16 -16.75 -0.94
N LYS A 157 -10.82 -17.91 -0.81
CA LYS A 157 -11.61 -18.42 0.31
C LYS A 157 -11.06 -19.81 0.64
#